data_AF-F0BKP1-F1
#
_entry.id   AF-F0BKP1-F1
#
_cell.length_a   1.000
_cell.length_b   1.000
_cell.length_c   1.000
_cell.angle_alpha   90.00
_cell.angle_beta   90.00
_cell.angle_gamma   90.00
#
_symmetry.space_group_name_H-M   'P 1'
#
loop_
_entity.id
_entity.type
_entity.pdbx_description
1 polymer ?
#
loop_
_entity_poly.entity_id
_entity_poly.type
_entity_poly.pdbx_seq_one_letter_code
_entity_poly.pdbx_strand_id
1 'polypeptide(L)'
;MSASKNQVVCFGEALIDMLALPQASTDDARTFAQYAGGGAAPPPPALNARWRMRLMGMDGKVLSKREQKATVKPLSSLQVGNFSDKQLLGSADPKKTYAVFQLLDGDTLLSREVVFFAPAKQLALPTAKIDSQWRADGDGYALTLTSNTLAREVWLSFGDLEVKVSDNAFDLLPGEPLTLHVSSKLPLAQVQSALQVRDLGSTLAGAPPEPPEAAAAK
;
A
#
# COMPACT_ATOMS: atom_id res chain seq x y z
N MET A 1 23.86 21.64 2.31
CA MET A 1 24.00 20.59 1.27
C MET A 1 23.01 19.50 1.63
N SER A 2 21.92 19.40 0.87
CA SER A 2 20.76 18.57 1.23
C SER A 2 20.96 17.16 0.69
N ALA A 3 20.96 16.18 1.58
CA ALA A 3 20.91 14.77 1.20
C ALA A 3 19.47 14.45 0.75
N SER A 4 19.22 14.50 -0.57
CA SER A 4 18.02 13.89 -1.14
C SER A 4 18.10 12.39 -0.91
N LYS A 5 17.24 11.87 -0.03
CA LYS A 5 17.06 10.43 0.16
C LYS A 5 16.40 9.87 -1.11
N ASN A 6 17.12 9.01 -1.82
CA ASN A 6 16.64 8.29 -3.00
C ASN A 6 15.52 7.32 -2.59
N GLN A 7 14.33 7.45 -3.16
CA GLN A 7 13.29 6.42 -3.09
C GLN A 7 13.29 5.60 -4.37
N VAL A 8 13.46 4.29 -4.22
CA VAL A 8 13.33 3.29 -5.28
C VAL A 8 11.92 2.71 -5.19
N VAL A 9 11.18 2.71 -6.30
CA VAL A 9 9.88 2.02 -6.36
C VAL A 9 10.14 0.59 -6.87
N CYS A 10 10.07 -0.38 -5.96
CA CYS A 10 10.09 -1.80 -6.30
C CYS A 10 8.66 -2.34 -6.25
N PHE A 11 8.34 -3.28 -7.14
CA PHE A 11 7.08 -4.02 -7.10
C PHE A 11 7.34 -5.44 -6.57
N GLY A 12 6.73 -5.80 -5.44
CA GLY A 12 6.76 -7.16 -4.87
C GLY A 12 6.91 -7.18 -3.35
N GLU A 13 6.26 -8.14 -2.69
CA GLU A 13 6.29 -8.34 -1.22
C GLU A 13 7.69 -8.61 -0.64
N ALA A 14 8.68 -8.93 -1.48
CA ALA A 14 10.06 -9.17 -1.05
C ALA A 14 10.81 -7.90 -0.54
N LEU A 15 10.18 -6.72 -0.55
CA LEU A 15 10.81 -5.48 -0.08
C LEU A 15 10.44 -5.08 1.36
N ILE A 16 9.29 -5.53 1.88
CA ILE A 16 8.76 -5.08 3.19
C ILE A 16 9.58 -5.67 4.34
N ASP A 17 9.97 -6.95 4.27
CA ASP A 17 10.92 -7.55 5.23
C ASP A 17 12.37 -7.01 5.08
N MET A 18 12.70 -6.39 3.94
CA MET A 18 14.06 -5.95 3.63
C MET A 18 14.41 -4.56 4.17
N LEU A 19 13.43 -3.79 4.65
CA LEU A 19 13.62 -2.44 5.22
C LEU A 19 13.53 -2.39 6.75
N ALA A 20 13.23 -3.51 7.41
CA ALA A 20 13.02 -3.56 8.86
C ALA A 20 14.26 -3.95 9.71
N LEU A 21 15.43 -4.17 9.12
CA LEU A 21 16.66 -4.48 9.87
C LEU A 21 17.73 -3.37 9.73
N PRO A 22 18.40 -2.98 10.84
CA PRO A 22 19.42 -1.93 10.81
C PRO A 22 20.68 -2.38 10.05
N GLN A 23 21.30 -1.43 9.36
CA GLN A 23 22.55 -1.59 8.59
C GLN A 23 23.72 -1.94 9.53
N ALA A 24 24.51 -2.96 9.22
CA ALA A 24 25.67 -3.35 10.04
C ALA A 24 27.00 -2.69 9.61
N SER A 25 27.20 -2.28 8.35
CA SER A 25 28.34 -1.43 7.93
C SER A 25 28.21 -0.98 6.47
N THR A 26 29.02 0.00 6.06
CA THR A 26 28.97 0.67 4.74
C THR A 26 29.83 0.04 3.64
N ASP A 27 30.41 -1.16 3.82
CA ASP A 27 31.41 -1.67 2.86
C ASP A 27 31.23 -3.14 2.41
N ASP A 28 30.08 -3.77 2.65
CA ASP A 28 29.83 -5.14 2.16
C ASP A 28 28.87 -5.18 0.96
N ALA A 29 29.29 -5.89 -0.09
CA ALA A 29 28.45 -6.25 -1.23
C ALA A 29 27.35 -7.22 -0.79
N ARG A 30 26.08 -6.84 -0.98
CA ARG A 30 24.93 -7.71 -0.71
C ARG A 30 24.90 -8.86 -1.71
N THR A 31 25.20 -10.06 -1.25
CA THR A 31 24.95 -11.31 -1.98
C THR A 31 23.53 -11.78 -1.63
N PHE A 32 22.63 -11.83 -2.62
CA PHE A 32 21.27 -12.32 -2.46
C PHE A 32 21.26 -13.84 -2.65
N ALA A 33 20.95 -14.60 -1.59
CA ALA A 33 20.75 -16.03 -1.71
C ALA A 33 19.44 -16.31 -2.46
N GLN A 34 19.56 -16.89 -3.66
CA GLN A 34 18.44 -17.49 -4.39
C GLN A 34 17.99 -18.76 -3.67
N TYR A 35 16.68 -18.91 -3.44
CA TYR A 35 16.09 -20.18 -3.06
C TYR A 35 16.15 -21.14 -4.28
N ALA A 36 17.19 -21.97 -4.34
CA ALA A 36 17.25 -23.12 -5.23
C ALA A 36 16.73 -24.34 -4.46
N GLY A 37 15.48 -24.72 -4.69
CA GLY A 37 14.86 -25.89 -4.07
C GLY A 37 14.20 -26.80 -5.10
N GLY A 38 14.92 -27.86 -5.50
CA GLY A 38 14.37 -29.18 -5.85
C GLY A 38 13.57 -29.36 -7.15
N GLY A 39 14.21 -29.85 -8.21
CA GLY A 39 13.58 -30.43 -9.40
C GLY A 39 13.39 -29.46 -10.57
N ALA A 40 13.75 -29.90 -11.78
CA ALA A 40 13.81 -29.09 -13.00
C ALA A 40 12.41 -28.71 -13.54
N ALA A 41 11.70 -27.82 -12.85
CA ALA A 41 10.65 -27.04 -13.51
C ALA A 41 11.34 -26.05 -14.47
N PRO A 42 10.90 -25.93 -15.74
CA PRO A 42 11.40 -24.89 -16.61
C PRO A 42 11.15 -23.52 -15.95
N PRO A 43 12.07 -22.55 -16.12
CA PRO A 43 11.84 -21.21 -15.59
C PRO A 43 10.52 -20.67 -16.16
N PRO A 44 9.74 -19.92 -15.36
CA PRO A 44 8.51 -19.31 -15.86
C PRO A 44 8.81 -18.44 -17.10
N PRO A 45 7.85 -18.22 -18.00
CA PRO A 45 8.07 -17.34 -19.14
C PRO A 45 8.33 -15.89 -18.68
N ALA A 46 8.91 -15.08 -19.56
CA ALA A 46 9.02 -13.65 -19.31
C ALA A 46 7.63 -13.02 -19.16
N LEU A 47 7.49 -12.10 -18.21
CA LEU A 47 6.25 -11.39 -17.96
C LEU A 47 6.19 -10.13 -18.84
N ASN A 48 5.22 -10.08 -19.75
CA ASN A 48 4.95 -8.90 -20.57
C ASN A 48 3.91 -8.01 -19.89
N ALA A 49 4.38 -7.19 -18.96
CA ALA A 49 3.53 -6.34 -18.14
C ALA A 49 3.37 -4.93 -18.70
N ARG A 50 2.43 -4.20 -18.10
CA ARG A 50 2.38 -2.74 -18.10
C ARG A 50 2.50 -2.26 -16.67
N TRP A 51 3.24 -1.17 -16.46
CA TRP A 51 3.18 -0.44 -15.21
C TRP A 51 2.52 0.91 -15.42
N ARG A 52 1.74 1.32 -14.43
CA ARG A 52 1.01 2.59 -14.41
C ARG A 52 1.41 3.36 -13.16
N MET A 53 1.57 4.66 -13.32
CA MET A 53 1.68 5.63 -12.23
C MET A 53 0.56 6.66 -12.37
N ARG A 54 -0.11 6.96 -11.26
CA ARG A 54 -1.05 8.07 -11.14
C ARG A 54 -0.58 8.96 -10.00
N LEU A 55 -0.34 10.24 -10.27
CA LEU A 55 -0.18 11.23 -9.21
C LEU A 55 -1.56 11.76 -8.84
N MET A 56 -1.86 11.71 -7.55
CA MET A 56 -3.19 11.98 -7.00
C MET A 56 -3.09 13.09 -5.97
N GLY A 57 -4.03 14.04 -6.00
CA GLY A 57 -4.28 14.92 -4.86
C GLY A 57 -5.05 14.17 -3.78
N MET A 58 -4.88 14.57 -2.51
CA MET A 58 -5.70 14.07 -1.39
C MET A 58 -7.19 14.39 -1.55
N ASP A 59 -7.54 15.34 -2.44
CA ASP A 59 -8.92 15.65 -2.85
C ASP A 59 -9.49 14.67 -3.90
N GLY A 60 -8.74 13.62 -4.26
CA GLY A 60 -9.11 12.60 -5.23
C GLY A 60 -8.87 12.99 -6.70
N LYS A 61 -8.40 14.22 -6.98
CA LYS A 61 -8.09 14.61 -8.36
C LYS A 61 -6.83 13.92 -8.86
N VAL A 62 -6.88 13.46 -10.11
CA VAL A 62 -5.67 12.97 -10.78
C VAL A 62 -4.89 14.17 -11.31
N LEU A 63 -3.67 14.35 -10.82
CA LEU A 63 -2.77 15.42 -11.24
C LEU A 63 -1.97 15.04 -12.49
N SER A 64 -1.54 13.78 -12.59
CA SER A 64 -0.86 13.26 -13.77
C SER A 64 -0.99 11.74 -13.87
N LYS A 65 -0.78 11.20 -15.07
CA LYS A 65 -0.76 9.76 -15.35
C LYS A 65 0.44 9.43 -16.24
N ARG A 66 1.05 8.27 -16.02
CA ARG A 66 2.05 7.66 -16.88
C ARG A 66 1.80 6.16 -16.96
N GLU A 67 1.96 5.59 -18.14
CA GLU A 67 1.86 4.15 -18.34
C GLU A 67 2.90 3.72 -19.37
N GLN A 68 3.60 2.61 -19.11
CA GLN A 68 4.60 2.05 -20.01
C GLN A 68 4.56 0.52 -19.97
N LYS A 69 4.91 -0.11 -21.10
CA LYS A 69 5.12 -1.55 -21.19
C LYS A 69 6.49 -1.91 -20.61
N ALA A 70 6.58 -3.10 -20.02
CA ALA A 70 7.84 -3.66 -19.53
C ALA A 70 7.84 -5.18 -19.74
N THR A 71 8.97 -5.73 -20.20
CA THR A 71 9.18 -7.18 -20.25
C THR A 71 10.13 -7.56 -19.12
N VAL A 72 9.60 -8.22 -18.09
CA VAL A 72 10.37 -8.68 -16.92
C VAL A 72 10.88 -10.09 -17.20
N LYS A 73 12.20 -10.28 -17.12
CA LYS A 73 12.81 -11.60 -17.31
C LYS A 73 12.41 -12.55 -16.17
N PRO A 74 12.37 -13.86 -16.41
CA PRO A 74 12.12 -14.84 -15.36
C PRO A 74 13.12 -14.68 -14.21
N LEU A 75 12.64 -14.83 -12.96
CA LEU A 75 13.48 -14.83 -11.76
C LEU A 75 14.39 -13.58 -11.65
N SER A 76 13.88 -12.42 -12.06
CA SER A 76 14.65 -11.17 -12.08
C SER A 76 13.88 -9.99 -11.50
N SER A 77 14.60 -8.90 -11.24
CA SER A 77 14.04 -7.59 -10.95
C SER A 77 14.46 -6.61 -12.04
N LEU A 78 13.53 -5.74 -12.44
CA LEU A 78 13.73 -4.72 -13.48
C LEU A 78 13.39 -3.34 -12.91
N GLN A 79 14.39 -2.45 -12.88
CA GLN A 79 14.14 -1.05 -12.56
C GLN A 79 13.49 -0.35 -13.75
N VAL A 80 12.25 0.10 -13.60
CA VAL A 80 11.48 0.79 -14.65
C VAL A 80 11.40 2.32 -14.45
N GLY A 81 11.88 2.81 -13.32
CA GLY A 81 11.86 4.23 -12.99
C GLY A 81 12.78 4.59 -11.83
N ASN A 82 13.28 5.83 -11.87
CA ASN A 82 13.93 6.51 -10.76
C ASN A 82 13.55 7.99 -10.88
N PHE A 83 12.81 8.50 -9.91
CA PHE A 83 12.21 9.82 -9.98
C PHE A 83 12.53 10.61 -8.71
N SER A 84 12.94 11.85 -8.89
CA SER A 84 12.95 12.84 -7.81
C SER A 84 11.55 13.36 -7.54
N ASP A 85 11.32 13.87 -6.33
CA ASP A 85 10.08 14.58 -5.96
C ASP A 85 9.73 15.67 -6.98
N LYS A 86 10.72 16.44 -7.47
CA LYS A 86 10.48 17.47 -8.48
C LYS A 86 9.97 16.90 -9.81
N GLN A 87 10.45 15.71 -10.21
CA GLN A 87 9.97 15.04 -11.43
C GLN A 87 8.56 14.47 -11.26
N LEU A 88 8.20 14.02 -10.06
CA LEU A 88 6.86 13.49 -9.78
C LEU A 88 5.85 14.60 -9.51
N LEU A 89 6.14 15.48 -8.55
CA LEU A 89 5.23 16.51 -8.03
C LEU A 89 5.18 17.77 -8.90
N GLY A 90 6.28 18.12 -9.56
CA GLY A 90 6.43 19.44 -10.15
C GLY A 90 6.35 20.53 -9.07
N SER A 91 5.25 21.28 -9.05
CA SER A 91 4.93 22.30 -8.04
C SER A 91 3.83 21.88 -7.05
N ALA A 92 3.34 20.64 -7.12
CA ALA A 92 2.33 20.13 -6.20
C ALA A 92 2.86 20.03 -4.77
N ASP A 93 1.98 20.29 -3.79
CA ASP A 93 2.31 20.21 -2.37
C ASP A 93 2.52 18.73 -1.96
N PRO A 94 3.73 18.33 -1.49
CA PRO A 94 4.00 16.95 -1.08
C PRO A 94 3.10 16.46 0.05
N LYS A 95 2.58 17.37 0.89
CA LYS A 95 1.68 17.01 2.00
C LYS A 95 0.25 16.73 1.55
N LYS A 96 -0.10 17.12 0.33
CA LYS A 96 -1.44 16.99 -0.27
C LYS A 96 -1.45 16.10 -1.51
N THR A 97 -0.37 15.36 -1.73
CA THR A 97 -0.17 14.56 -2.95
C THR A 97 0.34 13.17 -2.58
N TYR A 98 -0.09 12.17 -3.33
CA TYR A 98 0.42 10.80 -3.25
C TYR A 98 0.50 10.21 -4.66
N ALA A 99 1.31 9.16 -4.83
CA ALA A 99 1.47 8.47 -6.10
C ALA A 99 1.00 7.02 -5.97
N VAL A 100 0.17 6.57 -6.91
CA VAL A 100 -0.25 5.18 -7.01
C VAL A 100 0.52 4.53 -8.15
N PHE A 101 1.29 3.51 -7.81
CA PHE A 101 2.01 2.66 -8.74
C PHE A 101 1.28 1.32 -8.87
N GLN A 102 1.11 0.82 -10.09
CA GLN A 102 0.42 -0.44 -10.37
C GLN A 102 1.22 -1.23 -11.40
N LEU A 103 1.28 -2.55 -11.21
CA LEU A 103 1.78 -3.51 -12.19
C LEU A 103 0.60 -4.34 -12.70
N LEU A 104 0.46 -4.44 -14.02
CA LEU A 104 -0.63 -5.15 -14.69
C LEU A 104 -0.09 -6.17 -15.69
N ASP A 105 -0.75 -7.34 -15.74
CA ASP A 105 -0.62 -8.31 -16.83
C ASP A 105 -1.96 -8.41 -17.56
N GLY A 106 -1.98 -8.06 -18.85
CA GLY A 106 -3.24 -7.71 -19.51
C GLY A 106 -3.97 -6.65 -18.70
N ASP A 107 -5.23 -6.91 -18.34
CA ASP A 107 -6.05 -6.04 -17.48
C ASP A 107 -6.07 -6.47 -16.00
N THR A 108 -5.34 -7.52 -15.65
CA THR A 108 -5.23 -8.03 -14.28
C THR A 108 -4.23 -7.20 -13.49
N LEU A 109 -4.66 -6.61 -12.38
CA LEU A 109 -3.78 -5.96 -11.42
C LEU A 109 -2.99 -7.03 -10.67
N LEU A 110 -1.66 -7.03 -10.80
CA LEU A 110 -0.78 -7.96 -10.09
C LEU A 110 -0.29 -7.40 -8.76
N SER A 111 -0.02 -6.10 -8.72
CA SER A 111 0.52 -5.43 -7.53
C SER A 111 0.24 -3.94 -7.59
N ARG A 112 0.12 -3.33 -6.40
CA ARG A 112 -0.08 -1.90 -6.20
C ARG A 112 0.81 -1.43 -5.06
N GLU A 113 1.35 -0.23 -5.20
CA GLU A 113 2.05 0.50 -4.15
C GLU A 113 1.53 1.93 -4.09
N VAL A 114 1.35 2.48 -2.88
CA VAL A 114 0.93 3.87 -2.66
C VAL A 114 2.05 4.62 -1.95
N VAL A 115 2.66 5.56 -2.66
CA VAL A 115 3.83 6.32 -2.18
C VAL A 115 3.41 7.71 -1.73
N PHE A 116 3.94 8.13 -0.59
CA PHE A 116 3.73 9.44 0.02
C PHE A 116 5.04 10.21 0.12
N PHE A 117 4.95 11.55 0.08
CA PHE A 117 6.11 12.45 -0.01
C PHE A 117 6.41 13.17 1.32
N ALA A 118 5.72 12.82 2.39
CA ALA A 118 5.97 13.33 3.73
C ALA A 118 5.58 12.29 4.79
N PRO A 119 6.10 12.40 6.03
CA PRO A 119 5.66 11.56 7.15
C PRO A 119 4.16 11.67 7.38
N ALA A 120 3.50 10.58 7.78
CA ALA A 120 2.05 10.52 7.93
C ALA A 120 1.47 11.66 8.79
N LYS A 121 2.10 11.98 9.93
CA LYS A 121 1.69 13.08 10.82
C LYS A 121 1.70 14.48 10.18
N GLN A 122 2.34 14.64 9.02
CA GLN A 122 2.40 15.89 8.27
C GLN A 122 1.51 15.90 7.03
N LEU A 123 0.96 14.76 6.64
CA LEU A 123 0.07 14.65 5.49
C LEU A 123 -1.29 15.28 5.83
N ALA A 124 -1.87 15.98 4.86
CA ALA A 124 -3.25 16.41 4.92
C ALA A 124 -4.17 15.26 4.46
N LEU A 125 -4.15 14.15 5.20
CA LEU A 125 -5.01 13.00 4.92
C LEU A 125 -6.48 13.41 5.05
N PRO A 126 -7.34 13.03 4.09
CA PRO A 126 -8.76 13.33 4.17
C PRO A 126 -9.44 12.47 5.25
N THR A 127 -10.52 12.97 5.83
CA THR A 127 -11.42 12.13 6.63
C THR A 127 -12.28 11.30 5.69
N ALA A 128 -11.96 10.01 5.57
CA ALA A 128 -12.65 9.09 4.69
C ALA A 128 -14.06 8.75 5.20
N LYS A 129 -15.02 8.66 4.28
CA LYS A 129 -16.29 7.98 4.50
C LYS A 129 -16.21 6.63 3.79
N ILE A 130 -16.17 5.56 4.58
CA ILE A 130 -16.05 4.18 4.09
C ILE A 130 -17.41 3.51 4.21
N ASP A 131 -18.03 3.22 3.08
CA ASP A 131 -19.26 2.45 2.99
C ASP A 131 -18.93 0.95 3.00
N SER A 132 -19.72 0.16 3.73
CA SER A 132 -19.60 -1.29 3.81
C SER A 132 -20.86 -1.98 3.29
N GLN A 133 -20.70 -2.90 2.36
CA GLN A 133 -21.78 -3.74 1.84
C GLN A 133 -21.45 -5.21 2.06
N TRP A 134 -22.46 -5.98 2.44
CA TRP A 134 -22.30 -7.40 2.79
C TRP A 134 -23.20 -8.27 1.94
N ARG A 135 -22.70 -9.45 1.57
CA ARG A 135 -23.50 -10.53 0.97
C ARG A 135 -23.00 -11.89 1.44
N ALA A 136 -23.86 -12.90 1.36
CA ALA A 136 -23.45 -14.29 1.58
C ALA A 136 -22.44 -14.73 0.51
N ASP A 137 -21.43 -15.51 0.91
CA ASP A 137 -20.37 -16.00 0.02
C ASP A 137 -19.83 -17.35 0.53
N GLY A 138 -20.39 -18.45 0.02
CA GLY A 138 -20.00 -19.80 0.43
C GLY A 138 -20.27 -20.07 1.91
N ASP A 139 -19.23 -20.45 2.65
CA ASP A 139 -19.23 -20.69 4.09
C ASP A 139 -18.94 -19.43 4.92
N GLY A 140 -18.87 -18.26 4.28
CA GLY A 140 -18.66 -16.97 4.90
C GLY A 140 -19.44 -15.85 4.22
N TYR A 141 -18.82 -14.68 4.16
CA TYR A 141 -19.43 -13.46 3.63
C TYR A 141 -18.45 -12.71 2.74
N ALA A 142 -18.97 -12.02 1.73
CA ALA A 142 -18.19 -11.03 1.00
C ALA A 142 -18.51 -9.64 1.57
N LEU A 143 -17.46 -8.93 1.99
CA LEU A 143 -17.50 -7.55 2.47
C LEU A 143 -16.89 -6.65 1.39
N THR A 144 -17.72 -5.80 0.78
CA THR A 144 -17.26 -4.77 -0.15
C THR A 144 -17.15 -3.44 0.59
N LEU A 145 -15.96 -2.86 0.59
CA LEU A 145 -15.66 -1.54 1.15
C LEU A 145 -15.43 -0.55 0.02
N THR A 146 -16.01 0.65 0.13
CA THR A 146 -15.78 1.75 -0.82
C THR A 146 -15.56 3.04 -0.05
N SER A 147 -14.50 3.77 -0.37
CA SER A 147 -14.21 5.06 0.23
C SER A 147 -14.43 6.19 -0.77
N ASN A 148 -15.00 7.31 -0.32
CA ASN A 148 -15.17 8.51 -1.16
C ASN A 148 -13.85 9.27 -1.41
N THR A 149 -12.86 9.12 -0.52
CA THR A 149 -11.51 9.68 -0.61
C THR A 149 -10.46 8.60 -0.41
N LEU A 150 -9.18 8.94 -0.39
CA LEU A 150 -8.15 8.02 0.09
C LEU A 150 -8.47 7.63 1.55
N ALA A 151 -8.59 6.34 1.84
CA ALA A 151 -8.52 5.81 3.20
C ALA A 151 -7.26 4.97 3.31
N ARG A 152 -6.34 5.38 4.19
CA ARG A 152 -5.01 4.79 4.29
C ARG A 152 -4.92 3.80 5.45
N GLU A 153 -4.27 2.66 5.23
CA GLU A 153 -4.03 1.62 6.25
C GLU A 153 -5.34 1.20 6.95
N VAL A 154 -6.35 0.87 6.15
CA VAL A 154 -7.66 0.48 6.65
C VAL A 154 -7.52 -0.82 7.45
N TRP A 155 -7.96 -0.76 8.70
CA TRP A 155 -7.93 -1.86 9.64
C TRP A 155 -9.35 -2.30 10.01
N LEU A 156 -9.66 -3.55 9.71
CA LEU A 156 -10.90 -4.20 10.07
C LEU A 156 -10.70 -5.00 11.36
N SER A 157 -11.64 -4.85 12.30
CA SER A 157 -11.67 -5.64 13.54
C SER A 157 -13.10 -5.92 13.97
N PHE A 158 -13.29 -6.96 14.79
CA PHE A 158 -14.61 -7.46 15.20
C PHE A 158 -14.72 -7.64 16.72
N GLY A 159 -13.98 -6.84 17.49
CA GLY A 159 -13.88 -6.99 18.94
C GLY A 159 -13.37 -8.38 19.33
N ASP A 160 -14.08 -9.05 20.23
CA ASP A 160 -13.73 -10.38 20.72
C ASP A 160 -14.27 -11.53 19.83
N LEU A 161 -14.93 -11.20 18.70
CA LEU A 161 -15.48 -12.23 17.82
C LEU A 161 -14.39 -12.91 16.99
N GLU A 162 -14.50 -14.23 16.85
CA GLU A 162 -13.65 -15.01 15.95
C GLU A 162 -14.10 -14.81 14.49
N VAL A 163 -13.47 -13.85 13.82
CA VAL A 163 -13.70 -13.50 12.42
C VAL A 163 -12.36 -13.38 11.70
N LYS A 164 -12.24 -14.04 10.55
CA LYS A 164 -11.05 -13.94 9.69
C LYS A 164 -11.39 -13.15 8.43
N VAL A 165 -10.49 -12.28 8.02
CA VAL A 165 -10.59 -11.52 6.76
C VAL A 165 -9.49 -11.97 5.81
N SER A 166 -9.78 -12.01 4.52
CA SER A 166 -8.82 -12.42 3.48
C SER A 166 -7.67 -11.44 3.30
N ASP A 167 -7.87 -10.18 3.67
CA ASP A 167 -6.89 -9.10 3.60
C ASP A 167 -7.20 -8.05 4.68
N ASN A 168 -6.18 -7.32 5.16
CA ASN A 168 -6.30 -6.26 6.14
C ASN A 168 -5.10 -5.30 6.02
N ALA A 169 -5.17 -4.11 6.62
CA ALA A 169 -4.13 -3.07 6.49
C ALA A 169 -3.86 -2.67 5.04
N PHE A 170 -4.93 -2.33 4.31
CA PHE A 170 -4.87 -1.95 2.89
C PHE A 170 -5.32 -0.49 2.69
N ASP A 171 -4.94 0.08 1.55
CA ASP A 171 -5.41 1.41 1.13
C ASP A 171 -6.65 1.31 0.23
N LEU A 172 -7.68 2.11 0.51
CA LEU A 172 -8.81 2.33 -0.39
C LEU A 172 -8.60 3.62 -1.20
N LEU A 173 -8.59 3.49 -2.52
CA LEU A 173 -8.55 4.64 -3.42
C LEU A 173 -9.97 5.21 -3.62
N PRO A 174 -10.09 6.53 -3.90
CA PRO A 174 -11.39 7.18 -4.09
C PRO A 174 -12.28 6.46 -5.11
N GLY A 175 -13.44 5.99 -4.67
CA GLY A 175 -14.45 5.32 -5.50
C GLY A 175 -14.07 3.94 -6.00
N GLU A 176 -12.93 3.38 -5.61
CA GLU A 176 -12.50 2.04 -6.01
C GLU A 176 -12.95 1.02 -4.94
N PRO A 177 -13.92 0.13 -5.25
CA PRO A 177 -14.37 -0.86 -4.29
C PRO A 177 -13.33 -1.97 -4.10
N LEU A 178 -13.11 -2.39 -2.85
CA LEU A 178 -12.37 -3.60 -2.50
C LEU A 178 -13.32 -4.59 -1.88
N THR A 179 -13.34 -5.84 -2.38
CA THR A 179 -14.16 -6.91 -1.82
C THR A 179 -13.26 -7.96 -1.17
N LEU A 180 -13.56 -8.28 0.08
CA LEU A 180 -12.82 -9.23 0.91
C LEU A 180 -13.72 -10.40 1.25
N HIS A 181 -13.12 -11.58 1.38
CA HIS A 181 -13.80 -12.71 1.97
C HIS A 181 -13.66 -12.65 3.50
N VAL A 182 -14.77 -12.88 4.19
CA VAL A 182 -14.89 -12.85 5.65
C VAL A 182 -15.40 -14.20 6.12
N SER A 183 -14.56 -14.95 6.81
CA SER A 183 -14.91 -16.28 7.34
C SER A 183 -15.31 -16.17 8.81
N SER A 184 -16.52 -16.62 9.14
CA SER A 184 -17.00 -16.74 10.52
C SER A 184 -18.14 -17.75 10.60
N LYS A 185 -18.27 -18.43 11.76
CA LYS A 185 -19.41 -19.31 12.06
C LYS A 185 -20.62 -18.55 12.61
N LEU A 186 -20.48 -17.25 12.86
CA LEU A 186 -21.52 -16.41 13.46
C LEU A 186 -22.52 -15.92 12.41
N PRO A 187 -23.78 -15.65 12.81
CA PRO A 187 -24.76 -15.03 11.92
C PRO A 187 -24.32 -13.65 11.43
N LEU A 188 -24.65 -13.32 10.17
CA LEU A 188 -24.25 -12.07 9.51
C LEU A 188 -24.53 -10.82 10.37
N ALA A 189 -25.71 -10.74 10.98
CA ALA A 189 -26.08 -9.59 11.81
C ALA A 189 -25.12 -9.35 12.99
N GLN A 190 -24.58 -10.41 13.59
CA GLN A 190 -23.60 -10.29 14.67
C GLN A 190 -22.26 -9.79 14.13
N VAL A 191 -21.78 -10.38 13.03
CA VAL A 191 -20.53 -9.96 12.37
C VAL A 191 -20.61 -8.50 11.93
N GLN A 192 -21.73 -8.09 11.33
CA GLN A 192 -21.97 -6.70 10.91
C GLN A 192 -21.96 -5.72 12.08
N SER A 193 -22.67 -6.05 13.17
CA SER A 193 -22.76 -5.19 14.34
C SER A 193 -21.42 -4.99 15.06
N ALA A 194 -20.51 -5.97 14.93
CA ALA A 194 -19.20 -5.93 15.55
C ALA A 194 -18.12 -5.28 14.65
N LEU A 195 -18.40 -5.04 13.37
CA LEU A 195 -17.44 -4.46 12.44
C LEU A 195 -16.99 -3.08 12.94
N GLN A 196 -15.70 -2.97 13.22
CA GLN A 196 -15.01 -1.69 13.41
C GLN A 196 -14.06 -1.48 12.24
N VAL A 197 -14.21 -0.34 11.57
CA VAL A 197 -13.31 0.11 10.51
C VAL A 197 -12.52 1.29 11.04
N ARG A 198 -11.19 1.19 11.02
CA ARG A 198 -10.28 2.31 11.34
C ARG A 198 -9.41 2.61 10.14
N ASP A 199 -8.97 3.85 10.02
CA ASP A 199 -8.01 4.28 9.02
C ASP A 199 -7.03 5.29 9.65
N LEU A 200 -5.90 5.50 8.99
CA LEU A 200 -4.84 6.36 9.50
C LEU A 200 -5.27 7.84 9.58
N GLY A 201 -6.07 8.32 8.64
CA GLY A 201 -6.55 9.71 8.62
C GLY A 201 -7.41 10.02 9.83
N SER A 202 -8.40 9.16 10.11
CA SER A 202 -9.25 9.26 11.29
C SER A 202 -8.48 9.05 12.60
N THR A 203 -7.47 8.19 12.61
CA THR A 203 -6.64 7.93 13.80
C THR A 203 -5.75 9.12 14.18
N LEU A 204 -5.20 9.82 13.19
CA LEU A 204 -4.35 11.00 13.43
C LEU A 204 -5.17 12.27 13.73
N ALA A 205 -6.45 12.29 13.36
CA ALA A 205 -7.33 13.42 13.64
C ALA A 205 -7.48 13.62 15.16
N GLY A 206 -7.04 14.77 15.66
CA GLY A 206 -7.10 15.09 17.09
C GLY A 206 -5.97 14.48 17.93
N ALA A 207 -4.93 13.91 17.31
CA ALA A 207 -3.75 13.45 18.03
C ALA A 207 -3.08 14.61 18.81
N PRO A 208 -2.65 14.39 20.06
CA PRO A 208 -1.94 15.40 20.84
C PRO A 208 -0.57 15.70 20.24
N PRO A 209 0.02 16.89 20.53
CA PRO A 209 1.39 17.17 20.12
C PRO A 209 2.36 16.18 20.77
N GLU A 210 3.44 15.87 20.05
CA GLU A 210 4.54 15.10 20.63
C GLU A 210 5.11 15.85 21.85
N PRO A 211 5.38 15.16 22.97
CA PRO A 211 6.09 15.76 24.10
C PRO A 211 7.42 16.38 23.63
N PRO A 212 7.88 17.48 24.25
CA PRO A 212 9.18 18.04 23.92
C PRO A 212 10.25 16.97 24.11
N GLU A 213 11.10 16.80 23.09
CA GLU A 213 12.23 15.88 23.14
C GLU A 213 13.12 16.27 24.33
N ALA A 214 13.28 15.37 25.29
CA ALA A 214 14.15 15.62 26.43
C ALA A 214 15.54 15.89 25.87
N ALA A 215 16.04 17.12 26.07
CA ALA A 215 17.35 17.51 25.60
C ALA A 215 18.36 16.45 26.04
N ALA A 216 18.94 15.73 25.08
CA ALA A 216 19.97 14.75 25.34
C ALA A 216 21.05 15.45 26.18
N ALA A 217 21.16 15.01 27.45
CA ALA A 217 22.24 15.45 28.31
C ALA A 217 23.55 15.14 27.59
N LYS A 218 24.31 16.19 27.29
CA LYS A 218 25.61 16.13 26.63
C LYS A 218 26.60 15.29 27.42
#